data_AF-A0A2E8F0H8-F1
#
_entry.id   AF-A0A2E8F0H8-F1
#
_cell.length_a   1.000
_cell.length_b   1.000
_cell.length_c   1.000
_cell.angle_alpha   90.00
_cell.angle_beta   90.00
_cell.angle_gamma   90.00
#
_symmetry.space_group_name_H-M   'P 1'
#
loop_
_entity.id
_entity.type
_entity.pdbx_description
1 polymer ?
#
loop_
_entity_poly.entity_id
_entity_poly.type
_entity_poly.pdbx_seq_one_letter_code
_entity_poly.pdbx_strand_id
1 'polypeptide(L)' 'MKPKFVYATGAIIVIWIAVMLIGIFAPSLQISDPEGTDLTVPVGAICAPFFAAIATVFVAFWGYRDR' A
#
# COMPACT_ATOMS: atom_id res chain seq x y z
N MET A 1 -22.70 15.97 -4.85
CA MET A 1 -21.99 14.72 -4.47
C MET A 1 -22.14 14.51 -2.97
N LYS A 2 -22.54 13.32 -2.49
CA LYS A 2 -22.66 13.04 -1.05
C LYS A 2 -21.26 13.22 -0.39
N PRO A 3 -21.12 13.88 0.77
CA PRO A 3 -19.81 14.18 1.38
C PRO A 3 -18.95 12.94 1.59
N LYS A 4 -19.57 11.80 1.94
CA LYS A 4 -18.92 10.47 2.06
C LYS A 4 -18.13 10.05 0.81
N PHE A 5 -18.51 10.49 -0.39
CA PHE A 5 -17.77 10.20 -1.62
C PHE A 5 -16.40 10.85 -1.64
N VAL A 6 -16.38 12.16 -1.40
CA VAL A 6 -15.18 12.98 -1.50
C VAL A 6 -14.16 12.52 -0.47
N TYR A 7 -14.61 12.18 0.74
CA TYR A 7 -13.75 11.62 1.78
C TYR A 7 -13.18 10.24 1.41
N ALA A 8 -13.99 9.34 0.84
CA ALA A 8 -13.52 8.02 0.44
C ALA A 8 -12.50 8.11 -0.72
N THR A 9 -12.76 8.93 -1.73
CA THR A 9 -11.81 9.15 -2.83
C THR A 9 -10.52 9.81 -2.33
N GLY A 10 -10.60 10.79 -1.42
CA GLY A 10 -9.43 11.39 -0.79
C GLY A 10 -8.59 10.38 0.00
N ALA A 11 -9.24 9.51 0.78
CA ALA A 11 -8.54 8.45 1.52
C ALA A 11 -7.82 7.47 0.60
N ILE A 12 -8.42 7.09 -0.53
CA ILE A 12 -7.76 6.23 -1.54
C ILE A 12 -6.51 6.93 -2.08
N ILE A 13 -6.60 8.21 -2.46
CA ILE A 13 -5.44 8.96 -2.96
C ILE A 13 -4.30 8.97 -1.93
N VAL A 14 -4.61 9.23 -0.66
CA VAL A 14 -3.60 9.24 0.42
C VAL A 14 -2.95 7.86 0.61
N ILE A 15 -3.73 6.77 0.55
CA ILE A 15 -3.21 5.40 0.62
C ILE A 15 -2.16 5.16 -0.48
N TRP A 16 -2.46 5.54 -1.72
CA TRP A 16 -1.56 5.29 -2.85
C TRP A 16 -0.33 6.22 -2.85
N ILE A 17 -0.45 7.45 -2.34
CA ILE A 17 0.71 8.31 -2.08
C ILE A 17 1.64 7.64 -1.04
N ALA A 18 1.08 7.08 0.04
CA ALA A 18 1.88 6.36 1.03
C ALA A 18 2.59 5.14 0.44
N VAL A 19 1.92 4.36 -0.43
CA VAL A 19 2.56 3.25 -1.17
C VAL A 19 3.73 3.73 -2.02
N MET A 20 3.54 4.84 -2.75
CA MET A 20 4.60 5.41 -3.58
C MET A 20 5.81 5.80 -2.73
N LEU A 21 5.60 6.45 -1.59
CA LEU A 21 6.68 6.80 -0.65
C LEU A 21 7.37 5.57 -0.08
N ILE A 22 6.62 4.54 0.31
CA ILE A 22 7.21 3.28 0.81
C ILE A 22 8.04 2.60 -0.28
N GLY A 23 7.58 2.61 -1.53
CA GLY A 23 8.34 2.04 -2.65
C GLY A 23 9.68 2.77 -2.91
N ILE A 24 9.73 4.08 -2.69
CA ILE A 24 10.95 4.89 -2.90
C ILE A 24 11.93 4.75 -1.73
N PHE A 25 11.41 4.77 -0.49
CA PHE A 25 12.25 4.95 0.70
C PHE A 25 12.40 3.69 1.56
N ALA A 26 11.63 2.62 1.33
CA ALA A 26 11.73 1.44 2.18
C ALA A 26 13.01 0.63 1.89
N PRO A 27 13.73 0.20 2.94
CA PRO A 27 14.90 -0.65 2.78
C PRO A 27 14.50 -2.04 2.25
N SER A 28 15.35 -2.61 1.39
CA SER A 28 15.27 -4.02 1.01
C SER A 28 15.73 -4.89 2.16
N LEU A 29 15.00 -5.98 2.42
CA LEU A 29 15.42 -6.98 3.39
C LEU A 29 16.55 -7.79 2.74
N GLN A 30 17.75 -7.67 3.30
CA GLN A 30 18.90 -8.46 2.87
C GLN A 30 19.00 -9.68 3.78
N ILE A 31 18.92 -10.87 3.18
CA ILE A 31 19.15 -12.13 3.87
C ILE A 31 20.48 -12.65 3.34
N SER A 32 21.51 -12.58 4.18
CA SER A 32 22.81 -13.15 3.87
C SER A 32 22.83 -14.61 4.33
N ASP A 33 22.93 -15.52 3.36
CA ASP A 33 23.12 -16.94 3.61
C ASP A 33 24.63 -17.21 3.82
N PRO A 34 25.06 -18.04 4.79
CA PRO A 34 26.48 -18.36 4.99
C PRO A 34 27.13 -19.04 3.78
N GLU A 35 26.33 -19.58 2.85
CA GLU A 35 26.78 -20.22 1.61
C GLU A 35 26.99 -19.25 0.44
N GLY A 36 26.81 -17.94 0.64
CA GLY A 36 27.24 -16.90 -0.30
C GLY A 36 26.17 -16.41 -1.30
N THR A 37 24.90 -16.79 -1.12
CA THR A 37 23.78 -16.18 -1.84
C THR A 37 23.16 -15.07 -1.01
N ASP A 38 23.45 -13.82 -1.35
CA ASP A 38 22.72 -12.67 -0.80
C ASP A 38 21.36 -12.55 -1.51
N LEU A 39 20.28 -12.80 -0.76
CA LEU A 39 18.91 -12.60 -1.25
C LEU A 39 18.41 -11.23 -0.81
N THR A 40 18.29 -10.29 -1.75
CA THR A 40 17.65 -8.99 -1.52
C THR A 40 16.17 -9.06 -1.86
N VAL A 41 15.30 -9.04 -0.85
CA VAL A 41 13.85 -9.01 -1.02
C VAL A 41 13.33 -7.59 -0.76
N PRO A 42 12.74 -6.89 -1.74
CA PRO A 42 12.16 -5.57 -1.54
C PRO A 42 10.78 -5.68 -0.86
N VAL A 43 10.76 -6.12 0.40
CA VAL A 43 9.55 -6.40 1.18
C VAL A 43 8.61 -5.19 1.22
N GLY A 44 9.15 -3.98 1.38
CA GLY A 44 8.37 -2.74 1.34
C GLY A 44 7.61 -2.55 0.03
N ALA A 45 8.24 -2.87 -1.12
CA ALA A 45 7.62 -2.73 -2.44
C ALA A 45 6.57 -3.82 -2.73
N ILE A 46 6.60 -4.95 -2.01
CA ILE A 46 5.65 -6.06 -2.21
C ILE A 46 4.48 -5.95 -1.23
N CYS A 47 4.76 -5.75 0.06
CA CYS A 47 3.73 -5.71 1.10
C CYS A 47 2.89 -4.42 1.02
N ALA A 48 3.50 -3.26 0.73
CA ALA A 48 2.77 -1.99 0.69
C ALA A 48 1.62 -1.97 -0.34
N PRO A 49 1.81 -2.35 -1.62
CA PRO A 49 0.70 -2.36 -2.58
C PRO A 49 -0.36 -3.42 -2.23
N PHE A 50 0.03 -4.56 -1.66
CA PHE A 50 -0.93 -5.60 -1.25
C PHE A 50 -1.89 -5.09 -0.16
N PHE A 51 -1.36 -4.52 0.93
CA PHE A 51 -2.19 -3.98 2.00
C PHE A 51 -2.96 -2.73 1.55
N ALA A 52 -2.37 -1.90 0.68
CA ALA A 52 -3.06 -0.75 0.11
C ALA A 52 -4.25 -1.14 -0.78
N ALA A 53 -4.16 -2.24 -1.52
CA ALA A 53 -5.28 -2.78 -2.28
C ALA A 53 -6.44 -3.18 -1.35
N ILE A 54 -6.15 -3.89 -0.24
CA ILE A 54 -7.15 -4.27 0.76
C ILE A 54 -7.79 -3.01 1.39
N ALA A 55 -6.97 -2.04 1.79
CA ALA A 55 -7.45 -0.78 2.36
C ALA A 55 -8.32 0.00 1.37
N THR A 56 -7.93 0.04 0.09
CA THR A 56 -8.71 0.68 -0.98
C THR A 56 -10.07 0.01 -1.14
N VAL A 57 -10.13 -1.33 -1.14
CA VAL A 57 -11.39 -2.09 -1.24
C VAL A 57 -12.28 -1.81 -0.03
N PHE A 58 -11.72 -1.78 1.19
CA PHE A 58 -12.49 -1.50 2.40
C PHE A 58 -13.06 -0.08 2.42
N VAL A 59 -12.23 0.92 2.06
CA VAL A 59 -12.63 2.33 1.98
C VAL A 59 -13.66 2.54 0.87
N ALA A 60 -13.48 1.92 -0.29
CA ALA A 60 -14.43 2.00 -1.39
C ALA A 60 -15.77 1.34 -1.01
N PHE A 61 -15.74 0.15 -0.41
CA PHE A 61 -16.94 -0.54 0.05
C PHE A 61 -17.73 0.32 1.04
N TRP A 62 -17.10 0.80 2.11
CA TRP A 62 -17.79 1.63 3.11
C TRP A 62 -18.21 3.01 2.58
N GLY A 63 -17.34 3.65 1.80
CA GLY A 63 -17.59 4.99 1.27
C GLY A 63 -18.67 5.03 0.19
N TYR A 64 -18.84 3.93 -0.55
CA TYR A 64 -19.72 3.88 -1.73
C TYR A 64 -20.99 3.06 -1.50
N ARG A 65 -21.08 2.25 -0.44
CA ARG A 65 -22.26 1.42 -0.12
C ARG A 65 -23.57 2.20 0.04
N ASP A 66 -23.52 3.44 0.48
CA ASP A 66 -24.71 4.29 0.70
C ASP A 66 -25.02 5.23 -0.49
N ARG A 67 -24.45 5.01 -1.68
CA ARG A 67 -24.77 5.83 -2.86
C ARG A 67 -26.13 5.47 -3.43
#